data_AF-A0A2H4PN30-F1
#
_entry.id   AF-A0A2H4PN30-F1
#
_cell.length_a   1.000
_cell.length_b   1.000
_cell.length_c   1.000
_cell.angle_alpha   90.00
_cell.angle_beta   90.00
_cell.angle_gamma   90.00
#
_symmetry.space_group_name_H-M   'P 1'
#
loop_
_entity.id
_entity.type
_entity.pdbx_description
1 polymer ?
#
loop_
_entity_poly.entity_id
_entity_poly.type
_entity_poly.pdbx_seq_one_letter_code
_entity_poly.pdbx_strand_id
1 'polypeptide(L)'
;LYSTEHILDVMRKQSPDITNINYYKNMAHEELWYDCAQKLTSVIQQIIEFAKAVPGFRKFSQDDQIVLLKAGSFELAVLRMTRYYDVNQNCVVYGDTLLPMEAFLTTETVEMKLVNNVFEFAKTIAELKLTDTELGLYSALVLLQADRPGLRGTDEISKLNEAVGRSLCLELEKTHRYPVKGDITVNAFLLAKMPALRELSMLHQEALSKFKRNAPHLQFSDLHKEIFNVDS
;
A
#
# COMPACT_ATOMS: atom_id res chain seq x y z
N LEU A 1 13.72 6.84 2.09
CA LEU A 1 13.18 5.47 2.21
C LEU A 1 14.32 4.47 2.10
N TYR A 2 14.19 3.35 2.79
CA TYR A 2 15.26 2.36 2.94
C TYR A 2 15.51 1.57 1.65
N SER A 3 16.78 1.26 1.38
CA SER A 3 17.16 0.36 0.28
C SER A 3 16.66 -1.06 0.56
N THR A 4 16.50 -1.87 -0.48
CA THR A 4 16.18 -3.30 -0.32
C THR A 4 17.18 -4.00 0.60
N GLU A 5 18.46 -3.64 0.50
CA GLU A 5 19.52 -4.17 1.36
C GLU A 5 19.29 -3.81 2.83
N HIS A 6 18.96 -2.55 3.15
CA HIS A 6 18.68 -2.12 4.52
C HIS A 6 17.48 -2.87 5.12
N ILE A 7 16.39 -3.02 4.35
CA ILE A 7 15.19 -3.72 4.81
C ILE A 7 15.53 -5.18 5.15
N LEU A 8 16.24 -5.86 4.26
CA LEU A 8 16.68 -7.23 4.48
C LEU A 8 17.67 -7.34 5.64
N ASP A 9 18.51 -6.33 5.84
CA ASP A 9 19.45 -6.29 6.96
C ASP A 9 18.72 -6.21 8.30
N VAL A 10 17.71 -5.34 8.41
CA VAL A 10 16.84 -5.24 9.58
C VAL A 10 16.15 -6.57 9.84
N MET A 11 15.50 -7.17 8.83
CA MET A 11 14.80 -8.46 8.96
C MET A 11 15.73 -9.60 9.41
N ARG A 12 16.99 -9.62 8.94
CA ARG A 12 17.96 -10.67 9.27
C ARG A 12 18.60 -10.48 10.64
N LYS A 13 18.93 -9.24 11.00
CA LYS A 13 19.74 -8.93 12.19
C LYS A 13 18.90 -8.64 13.42
N GLN A 14 17.65 -8.23 13.25
CA GLN A 14 16.79 -7.85 14.36
C GLN A 14 15.72 -8.90 14.64
N SER A 15 15.30 -8.95 15.89
CA SER A 15 14.08 -9.60 16.34
C SER A 15 13.14 -8.54 16.89
N PRO A 16 11.82 -8.82 16.97
CA PRO A 16 10.86 -7.87 17.53
C PRO A 16 11.24 -7.58 18.98
N ASP A 17 11.59 -6.33 19.26
CA ASP A 17 12.04 -5.89 20.57
C ASP A 17 10.86 -5.40 21.41
N ILE A 18 10.70 -5.97 22.62
CA ILE A 18 9.55 -5.68 23.47
C ILE A 18 9.49 -4.22 23.92
N THR A 19 10.63 -3.53 24.02
CA THR A 19 10.69 -2.12 24.40
C THR A 19 10.11 -1.27 23.28
N ASN A 20 10.51 -1.53 22.04
CA ASN A 20 9.94 -0.85 20.87
C ASN A 20 8.46 -1.16 20.71
N ILE A 21 8.05 -2.42 20.86
CA ILE A 21 6.63 -2.80 20.77
C ILE A 21 5.81 -2.05 21.83
N ASN A 22 6.27 -2.03 23.07
CA ASN A 22 5.58 -1.33 24.16
C ASN A 22 5.60 0.18 23.98
N TYR A 23 6.65 0.75 23.37
CA TYR A 23 6.67 2.17 23.03
C TYR A 23 5.48 2.52 22.14
N TYR A 24 5.32 1.86 20.99
CA TYR A 24 4.21 2.15 20.06
C TYR A 24 2.83 1.80 20.65
N LYS A 25 2.72 0.68 21.39
CA LYS A 25 1.46 0.30 22.06
C LYS A 25 0.97 1.33 23.08
N ASN A 26 1.89 2.05 23.72
CA ASN A 26 1.58 3.02 24.76
C ASN A 26 1.62 4.47 24.25
N MET A 27 1.88 4.70 22.96
CA MET A 27 1.76 6.03 22.37
C MET A 27 0.33 6.54 22.51
N ALA A 28 0.17 7.86 22.69
CA ALA A 28 -1.15 8.45 22.64
C ALA A 28 -1.78 8.21 21.25
N HIS A 29 -3.09 8.00 21.20
CA HIS A 29 -3.81 7.69 19.95
C HIS A 29 -3.50 8.70 18.83
N GLU A 30 -3.54 9.99 19.16
CA GLU A 30 -3.23 11.08 18.23
C GLU A 30 -1.78 11.06 17.73
N GLU A 31 -0.82 10.75 18.61
CA GLU A 31 0.60 10.66 18.27
C GLU A 31 0.88 9.49 17.33
N LEU A 32 0.28 8.32 17.61
CA LEU A 32 0.42 7.13 16.77
C LEU A 32 -0.17 7.38 15.37
N TRP A 33 -1.34 8.01 15.31
CA TRP A 33 -1.97 8.35 14.03
C TRP A 33 -1.12 9.34 13.24
N TYR A 34 -0.59 10.36 13.90
CA TYR A 34 0.26 11.36 13.27
C TYR A 34 1.55 10.75 12.73
N ASP A 35 2.23 9.88 13.50
CA ASP A 35 3.43 9.15 13.03
C ASP A 35 3.11 8.29 11.80
N CYS A 36 2.02 7.50 11.85
CA CYS A 36 1.57 6.70 10.71
C CYS A 36 1.30 7.57 9.46
N ALA A 37 0.62 8.71 9.63
CA ALA A 37 0.30 9.64 8.55
C ALA A 37 1.55 10.27 7.92
N GLN A 38 2.56 10.60 8.73
CA GLN A 38 3.85 11.11 8.25
C GLN A 38 4.61 10.07 7.42
N LYS A 39 4.65 8.81 7.88
CA LYS A 39 5.27 7.73 7.11
C LYS A 39 4.51 7.41 5.83
N LEU A 40 3.17 7.40 5.89
CA LEU A 40 2.33 7.26 4.71
C LEU A 40 2.58 8.38 3.69
N THR A 41 2.69 9.63 4.15
CA THR A 41 3.03 10.78 3.28
C THR A 41 4.36 10.58 2.57
N SER A 42 5.38 10.08 3.29
CA SER A 42 6.69 9.78 2.70
C SER A 42 6.62 8.67 1.64
N VAL A 43 5.75 7.67 1.86
CA VAL A 43 5.47 6.61 0.88
C VAL A 43 4.76 7.15 -0.35
N ILE A 44 3.76 8.03 -0.17
CA ILE A 44 3.00 8.67 -1.27
C ILE A 44 3.92 9.45 -2.20
N GLN A 45 4.89 10.19 -1.67
CA GLN A 45 5.87 10.90 -2.51
C GLN A 45 6.61 9.94 -3.46
N GLN A 46 6.98 8.76 -2.98
CA GLN A 46 7.60 7.74 -3.84
C GLN A 46 6.62 7.07 -4.79
N ILE A 47 5.35 6.93 -4.41
CA ILE A 47 4.30 6.43 -5.30
C ILE A 47 4.10 7.39 -6.48
N ILE A 48 4.17 8.69 -6.24
CA ILE A 48 4.11 9.71 -7.30
C ILE A 48 5.30 9.58 -8.26
N GLU A 49 6.51 9.41 -7.74
CA GLU A 49 7.69 9.20 -8.59
C GLU A 49 7.66 7.86 -9.33
N PHE A 50 7.16 6.80 -8.68
CA PHE A 50 6.91 5.51 -9.33
C PHE A 50 5.91 5.66 -10.48
N ALA A 51 4.76 6.30 -10.25
CA ALA A 51 3.73 6.53 -11.27
C ALA A 51 4.30 7.28 -12.48
N LYS A 52 5.09 8.33 -12.23
CA LYS A 52 5.79 9.09 -13.27
C LYS A 52 6.83 8.26 -14.04
N ALA A 53 7.35 7.18 -13.45
CA ALA A 53 8.29 6.27 -14.09
C ALA A 53 7.62 5.15 -14.89
N VAL A 54 6.32 4.89 -14.68
CA VAL A 54 5.55 3.93 -15.48
C VAL A 54 5.50 4.41 -16.94
N PRO A 55 6.01 3.63 -17.91
CA PRO A 55 6.02 4.03 -19.32
C PRO A 55 4.61 4.34 -19.82
N GLY A 56 4.43 5.55 -20.37
CA GLY A 56 3.14 6.00 -20.89
C GLY A 56 2.28 6.79 -19.89
N PHE A 57 2.50 6.69 -18.58
CA PHE A 57 1.67 7.37 -17.57
C PHE A 57 1.68 8.91 -17.74
N ARG A 58 2.86 9.49 -17.99
CA ARG A 58 3.01 10.96 -18.21
C ARG A 58 2.30 11.47 -19.47
N LYS A 59 1.82 10.59 -20.36
CA LYS A 59 1.10 10.97 -21.58
C LYS A 59 -0.39 11.24 -21.32
N PHE A 60 -0.94 10.80 -20.18
CA PHE A 60 -2.30 11.13 -19.79
C PHE A 60 -2.44 12.60 -19.43
N SER A 61 -3.67 13.11 -19.42
CA SER A 61 -3.94 14.47 -18.94
C SER A 61 -3.51 14.63 -17.48
N GLN A 62 -3.13 15.84 -17.05
CA GLN A 62 -2.77 16.07 -15.64
C GLN A 62 -3.94 15.73 -14.70
N ASP A 63 -5.17 16.08 -15.10
CA ASP A 63 -6.39 15.74 -14.35
C ASP A 63 -6.52 14.23 -14.14
N ASP A 64 -6.34 13.42 -15.20
CA ASP A 64 -6.41 11.96 -15.09
C ASP A 64 -5.27 11.39 -14.23
N GLN A 65 -4.04 11.92 -14.37
CA GLN A 65 -2.91 11.52 -13.52
C GLN A 65 -3.21 11.77 -12.04
N ILE A 66 -3.81 12.92 -11.71
CA ILE A 66 -4.22 13.27 -10.34
C ILE A 66 -5.33 12.31 -9.86
N VAL A 67 -6.36 12.05 -10.66
CA VAL A 67 -7.44 11.14 -10.29
C VAL A 67 -6.91 9.73 -9.99
N LEU A 68 -6.05 9.18 -10.85
CA LEU A 68 -5.43 7.87 -10.64
C LEU A 68 -4.58 7.84 -9.36
N LEU A 69 -3.78 8.88 -9.12
CA LEU A 69 -2.95 8.97 -7.92
C LEU A 69 -3.80 9.10 -6.65
N LYS A 70 -4.81 9.97 -6.62
CA LYS A 70 -5.69 10.12 -5.45
C LYS A 70 -6.41 8.81 -5.11
N ALA A 71 -6.94 8.13 -6.12
CA ALA A 71 -7.67 6.88 -5.92
C ALA A 71 -6.76 5.70 -5.55
N GLY A 72 -5.56 5.61 -6.13
CA GLY A 72 -4.65 4.47 -5.97
C GLY A 72 -3.61 4.60 -4.87
N SER A 73 -3.38 5.79 -4.29
CA SER A 73 -2.24 6.03 -3.39
C SER A 73 -2.23 5.12 -2.15
N PHE A 74 -3.37 4.93 -1.50
CA PHE A 74 -3.43 4.04 -0.33
C PHE A 74 -3.25 2.57 -0.73
N GLU A 75 -3.87 2.16 -1.83
CA GLU A 75 -3.74 0.80 -2.37
C GLU A 75 -2.27 0.45 -2.67
N LEU A 76 -1.55 1.37 -3.32
CA LEU A 76 -0.13 1.22 -3.61
C LEU A 76 0.74 1.30 -2.34
N ALA A 77 0.32 2.04 -1.31
CA ALA A 77 1.02 2.06 -0.03
C ALA A 77 0.95 0.70 0.68
N VAL A 78 -0.23 0.04 0.65
CA VAL A 78 -0.41 -1.33 1.16
C VAL A 78 0.44 -2.32 0.36
N LEU A 79 0.47 -2.22 -0.97
CA LEU A 79 1.35 -3.07 -1.79
C LEU A 79 2.82 -2.83 -1.47
N ARG A 80 3.22 -1.57 -1.26
CA ARG A 80 4.60 -1.25 -0.89
C ARG A 80 4.97 -1.85 0.47
N MET A 81 4.06 -1.85 1.43
CA MET A 81 4.26 -2.45 2.76
C MET A 81 4.63 -3.93 2.69
N THR A 82 4.18 -4.67 1.68
CA THR A 82 4.54 -6.10 1.50
C THR A 82 6.05 -6.34 1.44
N ARG A 83 6.83 -5.38 0.90
CA ARG A 83 8.31 -5.45 0.85
C ARG A 83 8.96 -5.30 2.22
N TYR A 84 8.26 -4.69 3.16
CA TYR A 84 8.70 -4.45 4.53
C TYR A 84 8.17 -5.53 5.48
N TYR A 85 7.37 -6.47 5.01
CA TYR A 85 6.75 -7.49 5.85
C TYR A 85 7.62 -8.76 5.93
N ASP A 86 8.04 -9.13 7.13
CA ASP A 86 8.70 -10.41 7.41
C ASP A 86 7.65 -11.46 7.77
N VAL A 87 7.41 -12.39 6.84
CA VAL A 87 6.46 -13.49 7.00
C VAL A 87 6.82 -14.42 8.15
N ASN A 88 8.11 -14.63 8.42
CA ASN A 88 8.55 -15.56 9.46
C ASN A 88 8.30 -14.98 10.85
N GLN A 89 8.51 -13.68 11.01
CA GLN A 89 8.35 -12.99 12.28
C GLN A 89 6.95 -12.38 12.47
N ASN A 90 6.10 -12.38 11.42
CA ASN A 90 4.82 -11.67 11.38
C ASN A 90 4.93 -10.20 11.81
N CYS A 91 5.99 -9.53 11.32
CA CYS A 91 6.30 -8.14 11.65
C CYS A 91 6.55 -7.31 10.40
N VAL A 92 6.32 -6.00 10.49
CA VAL A 92 6.72 -5.04 9.47
C VAL A 92 7.97 -4.29 9.94
N VAL A 93 8.91 -4.05 9.02
CA VAL A 93 10.01 -3.11 9.21
C VAL A 93 9.43 -1.70 9.24
N TYR A 94 9.43 -1.08 10.42
CA TYR A 94 8.86 0.23 10.69
C TYR A 94 9.93 1.19 11.19
N GLY A 95 10.53 1.95 10.27
CA GLY A 95 11.78 2.65 10.58
C GLY A 95 12.93 1.66 10.62
N ASP A 96 13.67 1.64 11.72
CA ASP A 96 14.81 0.73 11.95
C ASP A 96 14.47 -0.40 12.94
N THR A 97 13.19 -0.72 13.11
CA THR A 97 12.72 -1.78 14.03
C THR A 97 11.66 -2.68 13.37
N LEU A 98 11.47 -3.87 13.94
CA LEU A 98 10.43 -4.82 13.55
C LEU A 98 9.26 -4.72 14.52
N LEU A 99 8.09 -4.34 13.99
CA LEU A 99 6.87 -4.19 14.77
C LEU A 99 5.81 -5.18 14.28
N PRO A 100 5.18 -5.93 15.19
CA PRO A 100 4.04 -6.75 14.85
C PRO A 100 2.78 -5.87 14.78
N MET A 101 1.69 -6.46 14.29
CA MET A 101 0.40 -5.79 14.14
C MET A 101 -0.10 -5.14 15.44
N GLU A 102 0.13 -5.78 16.59
CA GLU A 102 -0.36 -5.31 17.88
C GLU A 102 0.26 -3.97 18.30
N ALA A 103 1.36 -3.55 17.70
CA ALA A 103 1.96 -2.23 17.94
C ALA A 103 1.11 -1.08 17.38
N PHE A 104 0.18 -1.37 16.46
CA PHE A 104 -0.62 -0.37 15.75
C PHE A 104 -2.11 -0.42 16.11
N LEU A 105 -2.52 -1.37 16.97
CA LEU A 105 -3.92 -1.49 17.36
C LEU A 105 -4.34 -0.34 18.28
N THR A 106 -5.48 0.26 17.98
CA THR A 106 -6.10 1.30 18.80
C THR A 106 -7.38 0.78 19.45
N THR A 107 -8.06 1.62 20.24
CA THR A 107 -9.38 1.30 20.80
C THR A 107 -10.52 1.53 19.81
N GLU A 108 -10.24 2.16 18.66
CA GLU A 108 -11.23 2.53 17.66
C GLU A 108 -11.51 1.36 16.71
N THR A 109 -12.76 0.90 16.66
CA THR A 109 -13.16 -0.32 15.93
C THR A 109 -12.84 -0.29 14.43
N VAL A 110 -13.00 0.87 13.78
CA VAL A 110 -12.72 1.06 12.34
C VAL A 110 -11.21 0.97 12.08
N GLU A 111 -10.41 1.59 12.94
CA GLU A 111 -8.94 1.56 12.84
C GLU A 111 -8.38 0.17 13.12
N MET A 112 -8.89 -0.53 14.14
CA MET A 112 -8.53 -1.93 14.40
C MET A 112 -8.81 -2.81 13.18
N LYS A 113 -9.99 -2.66 12.56
CA LYS A 113 -10.34 -3.41 11.35
C LYS A 113 -9.40 -3.06 10.19
N LEU A 114 -9.05 -1.79 10.03
CA LEU A 114 -8.09 -1.34 9.02
C LEU A 114 -6.74 -1.99 9.21
N VAL A 115 -6.16 -1.89 10.40
CA VAL A 115 -4.85 -2.46 10.75
C VAL A 115 -4.85 -3.97 10.49
N ASN A 116 -5.85 -4.70 11.00
CA ASN A 116 -5.96 -6.14 10.78
C ASN A 116 -5.98 -6.50 9.30
N ASN A 117 -6.84 -5.84 8.51
CA ASN A 117 -6.99 -6.15 7.09
C ASN A 117 -5.74 -5.77 6.28
N VAL A 118 -5.06 -4.66 6.63
CA VAL A 118 -3.80 -4.26 5.99
C VAL A 118 -2.70 -5.29 6.25
N PHE A 119 -2.55 -5.74 7.50
CA PHE A 119 -1.55 -6.75 7.85
C PHE A 119 -1.84 -8.10 7.22
N GLU A 120 -3.10 -8.54 7.22
CA GLU A 120 -3.51 -9.79 6.56
C GLU A 120 -3.27 -9.76 5.05
N PHE A 121 -3.62 -8.64 4.40
CA PHE A 121 -3.36 -8.45 2.98
C PHE A 121 -1.85 -8.45 2.70
N ALA A 122 -1.08 -7.69 3.49
CA ALA A 122 0.37 -7.58 3.32
C ALA A 122 1.05 -8.95 3.45
N LYS A 123 0.68 -9.73 4.47
CA LYS A 123 1.13 -11.10 4.67
C LYS A 123 0.80 -11.98 3.47
N THR A 124 -0.46 -11.98 3.03
CA THR A 124 -0.93 -12.80 1.90
C THR A 124 -0.12 -12.55 0.63
N ILE A 125 0.19 -11.29 0.32
CA ILE A 125 0.98 -10.95 -0.87
C ILE A 125 2.47 -11.23 -0.65
N ALA A 126 3.02 -10.97 0.54
CA ALA A 126 4.42 -11.24 0.85
C ALA A 126 4.76 -12.75 0.80
N GLU A 127 3.81 -13.62 1.15
CA GLU A 127 3.94 -15.09 1.04
C GLU A 127 4.16 -15.57 -0.41
N LEU A 128 3.70 -14.81 -1.41
CA LEU A 128 3.94 -15.11 -2.82
C LEU A 128 5.40 -14.85 -3.23
N LYS A 129 6.17 -14.10 -2.42
CA LYS A 129 7.58 -13.76 -2.68
C LYS A 129 7.78 -13.18 -4.09
N LEU A 130 6.91 -12.23 -4.47
CA LEU A 130 7.01 -11.54 -5.74
C LEU A 130 8.37 -10.86 -5.88
N THR A 131 8.92 -10.88 -7.09
CA THR A 131 10.12 -10.10 -7.42
C THR A 131 9.79 -8.60 -7.44
N ASP A 132 10.82 -7.74 -7.34
CA ASP A 132 10.63 -6.28 -7.45
C ASP A 132 9.97 -5.89 -8.79
N THR A 133 10.27 -6.61 -9.87
CA THR A 133 9.64 -6.42 -11.18
C THR A 133 8.16 -6.79 -11.16
N GLU A 134 7.80 -7.96 -10.62
CA GLU A 134 6.41 -8.42 -10.53
C GLU A 134 5.57 -7.50 -9.65
N LEU A 135 6.08 -7.11 -8.49
CA LEU A 135 5.39 -6.19 -7.59
C LEU A 135 5.24 -4.80 -8.22
N GLY A 136 6.25 -4.33 -8.97
CA GLY A 136 6.18 -3.09 -9.74
C GLY A 136 5.09 -3.15 -10.82
N LEU A 137 5.03 -4.23 -11.60
CA LEU A 137 4.02 -4.43 -12.63
C LEU A 137 2.61 -4.53 -12.02
N TYR A 138 2.44 -5.27 -10.92
CA TYR A 138 1.16 -5.35 -10.21
C TYR A 138 0.74 -4.00 -9.62
N SER A 139 1.68 -3.22 -9.06
CA SER A 139 1.40 -1.87 -8.57
C SER A 139 0.98 -0.93 -9.69
N ALA A 140 1.61 -1.01 -10.87
CA ALA A 140 1.20 -0.25 -12.04
C ALA A 140 -0.20 -0.66 -12.54
N LEU A 141 -0.52 -1.95 -12.51
CA LEU A 141 -1.84 -2.46 -12.87
C LEU A 141 -2.94 -1.92 -11.93
N VAL A 142 -2.69 -1.89 -10.62
CA VAL A 142 -3.60 -1.35 -9.60
C VAL A 142 -3.75 0.16 -9.73
N LEU A 143 -2.68 0.88 -10.10
CA LEU A 143 -2.74 2.32 -10.35
C LEU A 143 -3.60 2.65 -11.58
N LEU A 144 -3.45 1.88 -12.67
CA LEU A 144 -4.03 2.16 -13.99
C LEU A 144 -5.48 1.65 -14.14
N GLN A 145 -6.34 1.89 -13.16
CA GLN A 145 -7.74 1.45 -13.24
C GLN A 145 -8.60 2.49 -13.97
N ALA A 146 -9.22 2.12 -15.08
CA ALA A 146 -10.03 3.03 -15.89
C ALA A 146 -11.46 3.26 -15.33
N ASP A 147 -11.85 2.52 -14.31
CA ASP A 147 -13.16 2.63 -13.65
C ASP A 147 -13.18 3.68 -12.51
N ARG A 148 -12.10 4.44 -12.32
CA ARG A 148 -12.05 5.48 -11.29
C ARG A 148 -12.97 6.66 -11.68
N PRO A 149 -13.83 7.13 -10.76
CA PRO A 149 -14.69 8.28 -11.01
C PRO A 149 -13.88 9.53 -11.36
N GLY A 150 -14.32 10.27 -12.39
CA GLY A 150 -13.71 11.53 -12.81
C GLY A 150 -12.68 11.41 -13.93
N LEU A 151 -12.34 10.19 -14.37
CA LEU A 151 -11.45 9.98 -15.52
C LEU A 151 -12.11 10.39 -16.85
N ARG A 152 -11.29 10.94 -17.75
CA ARG A 152 -11.68 11.34 -19.11
C ARG A 152 -11.02 10.45 -20.16
N GLY A 153 -9.73 10.18 -20.04
CA GLY A 153 -8.96 9.34 -20.99
C GLY A 153 -9.04 7.84 -20.71
N THR A 154 -10.22 7.29 -20.47
CA THR A 154 -10.40 5.89 -20.01
C THR A 154 -9.89 4.85 -21.02
N ASP A 155 -9.95 5.14 -22.32
CA ASP A 155 -9.50 4.23 -23.37
C ASP A 155 -7.98 4.07 -23.38
N GLU A 156 -7.23 5.18 -23.30
CA GLU A 156 -5.77 5.15 -23.22
C GLU A 156 -5.28 4.50 -21.93
N ILE A 157 -5.96 4.76 -20.81
CA ILE A 157 -5.67 4.14 -19.52
C ILE A 157 -5.89 2.63 -19.60
N SER A 158 -7.01 2.17 -20.16
CA SER A 158 -7.32 0.74 -20.32
C SER A 158 -6.29 0.04 -21.20
N LYS A 159 -5.91 0.65 -22.33
CA LYS A 159 -4.87 0.10 -23.22
C LYS A 159 -3.52 -0.06 -22.51
N LEU A 160 -3.13 0.93 -21.70
CA LEU A 160 -1.90 0.83 -20.93
C LEU A 160 -2.00 -0.23 -19.84
N ASN A 161 -3.15 -0.30 -19.14
CA ASN A 161 -3.43 -1.31 -18.13
C ASN A 161 -3.29 -2.74 -18.71
N GLU A 162 -3.92 -3.01 -19.85
CA GLU A 162 -3.84 -4.30 -20.55
C GLU A 162 -2.41 -4.65 -20.99
N ALA A 163 -1.63 -3.67 -21.44
CA ALA A 163 -0.22 -3.87 -21.76
C ALA A 163 0.58 -4.27 -20.50
N VAL A 164 0.38 -3.57 -19.39
CA VAL A 164 1.01 -3.89 -18.10
C VAL A 164 0.58 -5.27 -17.59
N GLY A 165 -0.71 -5.62 -17.70
CA GLY A 165 -1.24 -6.92 -17.29
C GLY A 165 -0.63 -8.08 -18.08
N ARG A 166 -0.43 -7.91 -19.40
CA ARG A 166 0.30 -8.89 -20.22
C ARG A 166 1.75 -9.04 -19.78
N SER A 167 2.44 -7.94 -19.51
CA SER A 167 3.82 -7.99 -18.99
C SER A 167 3.89 -8.67 -17.62
N LEU A 168 2.96 -8.39 -16.72
CA LEU A 168 2.86 -9.07 -15.42
C LEU A 168 2.70 -10.59 -15.59
N CYS A 169 1.78 -11.02 -16.45
CA CYS A 169 1.54 -12.43 -16.72
C CYS A 169 2.83 -13.13 -17.22
N LEU A 170 3.52 -12.51 -18.18
CA LEU A 170 4.76 -13.06 -18.74
C LEU A 170 5.90 -13.14 -17.71
N GLU A 171 6.03 -12.17 -16.81
CA GLU A 171 7.03 -12.25 -15.73
C GLU A 171 6.67 -13.33 -14.72
N LEU A 172 5.42 -13.42 -14.30
CA LEU A 172 4.95 -14.44 -13.35
C LEU A 172 5.10 -15.87 -13.91
N GLU A 173 4.90 -16.09 -15.20
CA GLU A 173 5.10 -17.41 -15.83
C GLU A 173 6.56 -17.90 -15.76
N LYS A 174 7.54 -16.97 -15.66
CA LYS A 174 8.96 -17.33 -15.56
C LYS A 174 9.32 -17.84 -14.16
N THR A 175 8.71 -17.25 -13.13
CA THR A 175 9.09 -17.38 -11.72
C THR A 175 8.11 -18.23 -10.90
N HIS A 176 6.81 -18.19 -11.22
CA HIS A 176 5.72 -18.85 -10.49
C HIS A 176 4.98 -19.89 -11.35
N ARG A 177 5.69 -20.95 -11.73
CA ARG A 177 5.18 -21.99 -12.65
C ARG A 177 4.10 -22.88 -12.06
N TYR A 178 3.91 -22.86 -10.74
CA TYR A 178 2.96 -23.70 -10.04
C TYR A 178 1.78 -22.85 -9.53
N PRO A 179 0.54 -23.36 -9.60
CA PRO A 179 -0.61 -22.69 -9.02
C PRO A 179 -0.46 -22.47 -7.51
N VAL A 180 -1.11 -21.43 -7.00
CA VAL A 180 -1.21 -21.14 -5.56
C VAL A 180 -2.09 -22.16 -4.86
N LYS A 181 -3.21 -22.54 -5.50
CA LYS A 181 -4.16 -23.54 -4.99
C LYS A 181 -5.03 -24.09 -6.12
N GLY A 182 -5.07 -25.41 -6.28
CA GLY A 182 -5.80 -26.03 -7.40
C GLY A 182 -5.23 -25.53 -8.73
N ASP A 183 -6.10 -24.98 -9.59
CA ASP A 183 -5.71 -24.40 -10.89
C ASP A 183 -5.54 -22.87 -10.85
N ILE A 184 -5.56 -22.25 -9.67
CA ILE A 184 -5.45 -20.79 -9.51
C ILE A 184 -3.98 -20.38 -9.65
N THR A 185 -3.64 -19.75 -10.78
CA THR A 185 -2.31 -19.17 -11.02
C THR A 185 -2.06 -17.96 -10.10
N VAL A 186 -0.78 -17.61 -9.89
CA VAL A 186 -0.43 -16.39 -9.13
C VAL A 186 -1.04 -15.14 -9.78
N ASN A 187 -1.04 -15.06 -11.11
CA ASN A 187 -1.66 -13.92 -11.81
C ASN A 187 -3.16 -13.81 -11.50
N ALA A 188 -3.92 -14.90 -11.63
CA ALA A 188 -5.34 -14.91 -11.31
C ALA A 188 -5.60 -14.57 -9.83
N PHE A 189 -4.75 -15.07 -8.94
CA PHE A 189 -4.82 -14.77 -7.51
C PHE A 189 -4.61 -13.27 -7.22
N LEU A 190 -3.61 -12.64 -7.84
CA LEU A 190 -3.35 -11.20 -7.69
C LEU A 190 -4.52 -10.36 -8.21
N LEU A 191 -5.04 -10.67 -9.40
CA LEU A 191 -6.21 -9.96 -9.94
C LEU A 191 -7.43 -10.05 -9.01
N ALA A 192 -7.65 -11.22 -8.40
CA ALA A 192 -8.73 -11.44 -7.44
C ALA A 192 -8.55 -10.64 -6.13
N LYS A 193 -7.36 -10.10 -5.84
CA LYS A 193 -7.08 -9.28 -4.66
C LYS A 193 -7.29 -7.78 -4.88
N MET A 194 -7.51 -7.33 -6.11
CA MET A 194 -7.75 -5.91 -6.41
C MET A 194 -8.99 -5.32 -5.73
N PRO A 195 -10.14 -6.02 -5.61
CA PRO A 195 -11.29 -5.51 -4.86
C PRO A 195 -10.98 -5.28 -3.38
N ALA A 196 -10.18 -6.15 -2.75
CA ALA A 196 -9.78 -6.01 -1.35
C ALA A 196 -8.91 -4.75 -1.12
N LEU A 197 -8.09 -4.36 -2.10
CA LEU A 197 -7.36 -3.08 -2.04
C LEU A 197 -8.32 -1.88 -2.04
N ARG A 198 -9.36 -1.91 -2.88
CA ARG A 198 -10.39 -0.85 -2.90
C ARG A 198 -11.11 -0.76 -1.55
N GLU A 199 -11.47 -1.90 -0.96
CA GLU A 199 -12.08 -1.97 0.38
C GLU A 199 -11.17 -1.39 1.47
N LEU A 200 -9.86 -1.70 1.43
CA LEU A 200 -8.87 -1.13 2.34
C LEU A 200 -8.77 0.39 2.20
N SER A 201 -8.79 0.92 0.97
CA SER A 201 -8.79 2.36 0.70
C SER A 201 -10.03 3.04 1.28
N MET A 202 -11.22 2.45 1.11
CA MET A 202 -12.46 2.95 1.69
C MET A 202 -12.41 2.95 3.23
N LEU A 203 -11.90 1.86 3.82
CA LEU A 203 -11.80 1.74 5.27
C LEU A 203 -10.80 2.75 5.87
N HIS A 204 -9.71 3.03 5.15
CA HIS A 204 -8.79 4.11 5.50
C HIS A 204 -9.47 5.48 5.48
N GLN A 205 -10.25 5.77 4.44
CA GLN A 205 -10.99 7.03 4.35
C GLN A 205 -11.99 7.21 5.48
N GLU A 206 -12.71 6.13 5.85
CA GLU A 206 -13.62 6.14 6.99
C GLU A 206 -12.88 6.41 8.31
N ALA A 207 -11.78 5.70 8.55
CA ALA A 207 -10.94 5.87 9.73
C ALA A 207 -10.38 7.30 9.83
N LEU A 208 -9.81 7.82 8.75
CA LEU A 208 -9.26 9.18 8.67
C LEU A 208 -10.33 10.24 8.93
N SER A 209 -11.50 10.09 8.33
CA SER A 209 -12.63 10.99 8.53
C SER A 209 -13.09 11.00 10.00
N LYS A 210 -13.14 9.82 10.64
CA LYS A 210 -13.50 9.69 12.05
C LYS A 210 -12.44 10.33 12.95
N PHE A 211 -11.18 10.04 12.70
CA PHE A 211 -10.05 10.61 13.43
C PHE A 211 -10.07 12.13 13.36
N LYS A 212 -10.20 12.71 12.16
CA LYS A 212 -10.18 14.17 11.97
C LYS A 212 -11.34 14.89 12.67
N ARG A 213 -12.52 14.26 12.76
CA ARG A 213 -13.64 14.80 13.57
C ARG A 213 -13.31 14.84 15.06
N ASN A 214 -12.59 13.84 15.57
CA ASN A 214 -12.23 13.75 16.99
C ASN A 214 -11.02 14.64 17.34
N ALA A 215 -10.09 14.81 16.40
CA ALA A 215 -8.88 15.62 16.57
C ALA A 215 -8.77 16.73 15.50
N PRO A 216 -9.70 17.72 15.47
CA PRO A 216 -9.75 18.73 14.43
C PRO A 216 -8.52 19.65 14.42
N HIS A 217 -7.87 19.80 15.57
CA HIS A 217 -6.70 20.64 15.77
C HIS A 217 -5.43 20.10 15.10
N LEU A 218 -5.34 18.78 14.85
CA LEU A 218 -4.18 18.17 14.20
C LEU A 218 -4.10 18.55 12.73
N GLN A 219 -2.92 18.98 12.30
CA GLN A 219 -2.66 19.44 10.94
C GLN A 219 -1.84 18.40 10.18
N PHE A 220 -2.41 17.84 9.13
CA PHE A 220 -1.68 16.96 8.21
C PHE A 220 -0.91 17.80 7.18
N SER A 221 0.11 17.20 6.57
CA SER A 221 0.85 17.85 5.48
C SER A 221 -0.05 18.16 4.29
N ASP A 222 0.30 19.18 3.50
CA ASP A 222 -0.49 19.59 2.33
C ASP A 222 -0.69 18.46 1.33
N LEU A 223 0.36 17.66 1.09
CA LEU A 223 0.27 16.48 0.22
C LEU A 223 -0.73 15.44 0.75
N HIS A 224 -0.72 15.17 2.06
CA HIS A 224 -1.64 14.21 2.66
C HIS A 224 -3.09 14.67 2.52
N LYS A 225 -3.34 15.96 2.77
CA LYS A 225 -4.66 16.57 2.63
C LYS A 225 -5.13 16.56 1.18
N GLU A 226 -4.25 16.85 0.23
CA GLU A 226 -4.56 16.81 -1.20
C GLU A 226 -4.93 15.41 -1.68
N ILE A 227 -4.14 14.40 -1.31
CA ILE A 227 -4.33 13.03 -1.78
C ILE A 227 -5.58 12.37 -1.19
N PHE A 228 -5.85 12.60 0.09
CA PHE A 228 -6.97 11.98 0.79
C PHE A 228 -8.19 12.89 0.97
N ASN A 229 -8.17 14.11 0.42
CA ASN A 229 -9.26 15.08 0.52
C ASN A 229 -9.71 15.34 1.97
N VAL A 230 -8.76 15.54 2.89
CA VAL A 230 -9.03 15.63 4.34
C VAL A 230 -9.83 16.87 4.73
N ASP A 231 -9.75 17.94 3.92
CA ASP A 231 -10.41 19.23 4.17
C ASP A 231 -11.64 19.46 3.27
N SER A 232 -12.03 18.47 2.46
CA SER A 232 -13.13 18.56 1.50
C SER A 232 -14.51 18.25 2.09
#